data_AF-A0A6M2CR85-F1
#
_entry.id   AF-A0A6M2CR85-F1
#
_cell.length_a   1.000
_cell.length_b   1.000
_cell.length_c   1.000
_cell.angle_alpha   90.00
_cell.angle_beta   90.00
_cell.angle_gamma   90.00
#
_symmetry.space_group_name_H-M   'P 1'
#
loop_
_entity.id
_entity.type
_entity.pdbx_description
1 polymer ?
#
loop_
_entity_poly.entity_id
_entity_poly.type
_entity_poly.pdbx_seq_one_letter_code
_entity_poly.pdbx_strand_id
1 'polypeptide(L)'
;MVNTVRETVMDTSEKQTRAVSEAKITIVREVRDDLAAQGNLLDEVAQRIGTLTENLKVVAADATKKCLNKLDEFIVEGERRRSNDDNRSKSVLQTVSIFEATLDKALERATGVIVQKCNTNGSLCSSSKVSDSKIGESTSDVRKDHLLALNTLSITHNKFYVTGLAALKDKAISSRWSLYESDPVYLCGYRISPGLYLQKNESSVSVHAHVRLLKGDADEFLQWPFSHSLKLTFVHSSPDKNRELKINRGCVTKESFVRPTESHNEGFCWYASLPLEDIEREGHIESDALCIRYDLSPPTA
;
A
#
# COMPACT_ATOMS: atom_id res chain seq x y z
N MET A 1 11.61 54.42 58.39
CA MET A 1 10.49 54.09 57.46
C MET A 1 11.00 53.44 56.17
N VAL A 2 11.97 54.01 55.47
CA VAL A 2 12.49 53.48 54.19
C VAL A 2 13.11 52.07 54.31
N ASN A 3 13.88 51.78 55.36
CA ASN A 3 14.52 50.46 55.54
C ASN A 3 13.49 49.33 55.79
N THR A 4 12.47 49.59 56.60
CA THR A 4 11.38 48.63 56.88
C THR A 4 10.57 48.30 55.64
N VAL A 5 10.30 49.28 54.79
CA VAL A 5 9.61 49.07 53.50
C VAL A 5 10.48 48.23 52.56
N ARG A 6 11.79 48.49 52.51
CA ARG A 6 12.73 47.71 51.69
C ARG A 6 12.83 46.25 52.12
N GLU A 7 12.92 45.98 53.42
CA GLU A 7 12.93 44.61 53.95
C GLU A 7 11.63 43.86 53.65
N THR A 8 10.48 44.54 53.79
CA THR A 8 9.16 43.93 53.50
C THR A 8 9.02 43.60 52.01
N VAL A 9 9.51 44.46 51.12
CA VAL A 9 9.49 44.22 49.66
C VAL A 9 10.42 43.07 49.28
N MET A 10 11.61 42.96 49.87
CA MET A 10 12.52 41.83 49.61
C MET A 10 11.94 40.51 50.12
N ASP A 11 11.41 40.47 51.34
CA ASP A 11 10.80 39.25 51.90
C ASP A 11 9.56 38.80 51.10
N THR A 12 8.76 39.75 50.62
CA THR A 12 7.61 39.45 49.75
C THR A 12 8.05 38.91 48.38
N SER A 13 9.09 39.51 47.79
CA SER A 13 9.67 39.04 46.52
C SER A 13 10.28 37.64 46.64
N GLU A 14 10.98 37.35 47.74
CA GLU A 14 11.54 36.02 48.02
C GLU A 14 10.45 34.97 48.25
N LYS A 15 9.39 35.31 48.99
CA LYS A 15 8.24 34.42 49.18
C LYS A 15 7.52 34.14 47.85
N GLN A 16 7.36 35.16 47.01
CA GLN A 16 6.70 35.01 45.72
C GLN A 16 7.54 34.21 44.73
N THR A 17 8.87 34.40 44.71
CA THR A 17 9.77 33.58 43.87
C THR A 17 9.83 32.13 44.34
N ARG A 18 9.83 31.87 45.65
CA ARG A 18 9.74 30.50 46.20
C ARG A 18 8.41 29.83 45.81
N ALA A 19 7.27 30.49 46.00
CA ALA A 19 5.97 29.94 45.64
C ALA A 19 5.86 29.61 44.14
N VAL A 20 6.39 30.48 43.27
CA VAL A 20 6.44 30.22 41.82
C VAL A 20 7.35 29.04 41.48
N SER A 21 8.49 28.90 42.17
CA SER A 21 9.41 27.78 41.95
C SER A 21 8.81 26.44 42.39
N GLU A 22 8.09 26.40 43.52
CA GLU A 22 7.40 25.21 44.02
C GLU A 22 6.25 24.78 43.10
N ALA A 23 5.48 25.74 42.57
CA ALA A 23 4.44 25.47 41.60
C ALA A 23 5.01 24.87 40.30
N LYS A 24 6.13 25.40 39.78
CA LYS A 24 6.81 24.85 38.60
C LYS A 24 7.33 23.43 38.84
N ILE A 25 7.93 23.17 40.00
CA ILE A 25 8.43 21.83 40.36
C ILE A 25 7.27 20.83 40.41
N THR A 26 6.12 21.25 40.95
CA THR A 26 4.92 20.39 41.05
C THR A 26 4.40 20.03 39.65
N ILE A 27 4.24 21.00 38.76
CA ILE A 27 3.77 20.78 37.38
C ILE A 27 4.74 19.88 36.60
N VAL A 28 6.05 20.12 36.71
CA VAL A 28 7.06 19.29 36.01
C VAL A 28 7.02 17.84 36.49
N ARG A 29 6.73 17.60 37.77
CA ARG A 29 6.57 16.25 38.32
C ARG A 29 5.31 15.58 37.78
N GLU A 30 4.17 16.27 37.78
CA GLU A 30 2.91 15.75 37.21
C GLU A 30 3.06 15.38 35.73
N VAL A 31 3.66 16.27 34.91
CA VAL A 31 3.91 15.99 33.49
C VAL A 31 4.85 14.79 33.30
N ARG A 32 5.86 14.62 34.16
CA ARG A 32 6.76 13.46 34.12
C ARG A 32 6.01 12.17 34.44
N ASP A 33 5.16 12.19 35.45
CA ASP A 33 4.40 11.01 35.89
C ASP A 33 3.37 10.60 34.82
N ASP A 34 2.72 11.57 34.18
CA ASP A 34 1.82 11.36 33.04
C ASP A 34 2.56 10.77 31.82
N LEU A 35 3.76 11.28 31.51
CA LEU A 35 4.58 10.77 30.41
C LEU A 35 5.04 9.33 30.68
N ALA A 36 5.39 9.01 31.93
CA ALA A 36 5.73 7.65 32.33
C ALA A 36 4.52 6.69 32.22
N ALA A 37 3.33 7.15 32.61
CA ALA A 37 2.10 6.37 32.45
C ALA A 37 1.77 6.12 30.97
N GLN A 38 1.97 7.10 30.10
CA GLN A 38 1.81 6.93 28.65
C GLN A 38 2.82 5.96 28.04
N GLY A 39 4.07 5.99 28.49
CA GLY A 39 5.10 5.03 28.09
C GLY A 39 4.69 3.59 28.38
N ASN A 40 4.20 3.32 29.59
CA ASN A 40 3.73 1.99 29.97
C ASN A 40 2.53 1.52 29.13
N LEU A 41 1.61 2.44 28.78
CA LEU A 41 0.47 2.12 27.91
C LEU A 41 0.92 1.75 26.49
N LEU A 42 1.92 2.46 25.95
CA LEU A 42 2.49 2.17 24.64
C LEU A 42 3.17 0.81 24.59
N ASP A 43 3.92 0.46 25.64
CA ASP A 43 4.55 -0.86 25.77
C ASP A 43 3.50 -1.98 25.82
N GLU A 44 2.40 -1.77 26.54
CA GLU A 44 1.29 -2.72 26.60
C GLU A 44 0.61 -2.88 25.23
N VAL A 45 0.38 -1.78 24.51
CA VAL A 45 -0.18 -1.81 23.15
C VAL A 45 0.77 -2.54 22.20
N ALA A 46 2.07 -2.26 22.26
CA ALA A 46 3.07 -2.93 21.43
C ALA A 46 3.10 -4.44 21.69
N GLN A 47 3.03 -4.87 22.96
CA GLN A 47 2.99 -6.28 23.32
C GLN A 47 1.71 -6.97 22.80
N ARG A 48 0.56 -6.30 22.89
CA ARG A 48 -0.72 -6.80 22.36
C ARG A 48 -0.70 -6.91 20.84
N ILE A 49 -0.12 -5.94 20.14
CA ILE A 49 0.07 -5.97 18.68
C ILE A 49 0.99 -7.12 18.27
N GLY A 50 2.10 -7.32 18.99
CA GLY A 50 3.00 -8.45 18.76
C GLY A 50 2.28 -9.80 18.90
N THR A 51 1.48 -9.95 19.97
CA THR A 51 0.67 -11.15 20.21
C THR A 51 -0.38 -11.36 19.10
N LEU A 52 -1.02 -10.30 18.62
CA LEU A 52 -1.99 -10.38 17.52
C LEU A 52 -1.31 -10.81 16.21
N THR A 53 -0.17 -10.22 15.91
CA THR A 53 0.63 -10.53 14.72
C THR A 53 1.02 -12.00 14.67
N GLU A 54 1.45 -12.56 15.79
CA GLU A 54 1.85 -13.96 15.85
C GLU A 54 0.65 -14.90 15.70
N ASN A 55 -0.48 -14.57 16.34
CA ASN A 55 -1.73 -15.31 16.15
C ASN A 55 -2.20 -15.30 14.69
N LEU A 56 -2.04 -14.17 13.98
CA LEU A 56 -2.40 -14.06 12.56
C LEU A 56 -1.52 -14.95 11.68
N LYS A 57 -0.22 -15.01 11.93
CA LYS A 57 0.68 -15.92 11.19
C LYS A 57 0.27 -17.38 11.37
N VAL A 58 -0.07 -17.78 12.60
CA VAL A 58 -0.52 -19.15 12.88
C VAL A 58 -1.80 -19.48 12.14
N VAL A 59 -2.80 -18.59 12.17
CA VAL A 59 -4.07 -18.79 11.45
C VAL A 59 -3.86 -18.84 9.94
N ALA A 60 -3.02 -17.96 9.39
CA ALA A 60 -2.69 -17.96 7.96
C ALA A 60 -1.96 -19.24 7.53
N ALA A 61 -1.03 -19.74 8.35
CA ALA A 61 -0.31 -20.98 8.10
C ALA A 61 -1.25 -22.20 8.15
N ASP A 62 -2.16 -22.27 9.13
CA ASP A 62 -3.15 -23.35 9.24
C ASP A 62 -4.12 -23.35 8.03
N ALA A 63 -4.59 -22.17 7.62
CA ALA A 63 -5.44 -22.03 6.43
C ALA A 63 -4.71 -22.48 5.16
N THR A 64 -3.47 -22.03 4.97
CA THR A 64 -2.63 -22.44 3.83
C THR A 64 -2.42 -23.94 3.81
N LYS A 65 -2.08 -24.54 4.96
CA LYS A 65 -1.88 -25.98 5.09
C LYS A 65 -3.16 -26.78 4.77
N LYS A 66 -4.32 -26.33 5.27
CA LYS A 66 -5.61 -26.96 4.94
C LYS A 66 -5.93 -26.89 3.45
N CYS A 67 -5.60 -25.78 2.79
CA CYS A 67 -5.78 -25.65 1.35
C CYS A 67 -4.86 -26.60 0.57
N LEU A 68 -3.57 -26.68 0.94
CA LEU A 68 -2.61 -27.58 0.29
C LEU A 68 -3.01 -29.05 0.45
N ASN A 69 -3.40 -29.47 1.65
CA ASN A 69 -3.83 -30.85 1.88
C ASN A 69 -5.06 -31.23 1.04
N LYS A 70 -6.03 -30.32 0.92
CA LYS A 70 -7.19 -30.54 0.03
C LYS A 70 -6.76 -30.65 -1.42
N LEU A 71 -5.84 -29.79 -1.86
CA LEU A 71 -5.32 -29.84 -3.23
C LEU A 71 -4.64 -31.18 -3.51
N ASP A 72 -3.83 -31.70 -2.59
CA ASP A 72 -3.19 -33.02 -2.71
C ASP A 72 -4.20 -34.17 -2.78
N GLU A 73 -5.21 -34.17 -1.90
CA GLU A 73 -6.32 -35.16 -1.95
C GLU A 73 -7.03 -35.14 -3.31
N PHE A 74 -7.24 -33.95 -3.88
CA PHE A 74 -7.90 -33.79 -5.18
C PHE A 74 -7.00 -34.16 -6.36
N ILE A 75 -5.69 -33.91 -6.29
CA ILE A 75 -4.73 -34.37 -7.31
C ILE A 75 -4.74 -35.90 -7.35
N VAL A 76 -4.66 -36.56 -6.19
CA VAL A 76 -4.71 -38.03 -6.09
C VAL A 76 -6.02 -38.59 -6.66
N GLU A 77 -7.17 -37.97 -6.34
CA GLU A 77 -8.46 -38.39 -6.89
C GLU A 77 -8.59 -38.12 -8.40
N GLY A 78 -7.98 -37.03 -8.89
CA GLY A 78 -7.92 -36.69 -10.31
C GLY A 78 -7.05 -37.67 -11.11
N GLU A 79 -5.92 -38.11 -10.56
CA GLU A 79 -5.04 -39.10 -11.19
C GLU A 79 -5.69 -40.48 -11.30
N ARG A 80 -6.57 -40.83 -10.35
CA ARG A 80 -7.33 -42.09 -10.35
C ARG A 80 -8.38 -42.17 -11.46
N ARG A 81 -8.77 -41.04 -12.07
CA ARG A 81 -9.84 -40.92 -13.08
C ARG A 81 -9.33 -40.77 -14.53
N ARG A 82 -8.09 -41.19 -14.84
CA ARG A 82 -7.53 -41.16 -16.22
C ARG A 82 -8.27 -42.08 -17.20
N SER A 83 -9.43 -41.62 -17.70
CA SER A 83 -10.04 -42.04 -18.97
C SER A 83 -11.07 -40.99 -19.41
N ASN A 84 -10.89 -40.44 -20.62
CA ASN A 84 -11.70 -39.44 -21.36
C ASN A 84 -11.41 -37.94 -21.13
N ASP A 85 -11.10 -37.27 -22.25
CA ASP A 85 -10.38 -35.99 -22.31
C ASP A 85 -11.29 -34.74 -22.40
N ASP A 86 -12.60 -34.88 -22.59
CA ASP A 86 -13.51 -33.73 -22.82
C ASP A 86 -14.24 -33.25 -21.53
N ASN A 87 -14.33 -34.10 -20.50
CA ASN A 87 -14.83 -33.72 -19.17
C ASN A 87 -13.78 -33.00 -18.30
N ARG A 88 -12.54 -32.89 -18.81
CA ARG A 88 -11.35 -32.46 -18.08
C ARG A 88 -11.34 -30.95 -17.84
N SER A 89 -11.63 -30.14 -18.85
CA SER A 89 -11.67 -28.67 -18.72
C SER A 89 -12.84 -28.19 -17.86
N LYS A 90 -14.01 -28.84 -17.95
CA LYS A 90 -15.16 -28.51 -17.09
C LYS A 90 -14.90 -28.87 -15.63
N SER A 91 -14.29 -30.02 -15.37
CA SER A 91 -13.91 -30.42 -14.01
C SER A 91 -12.87 -29.47 -13.42
N VAL A 92 -11.84 -29.07 -14.18
CA VAL A 92 -10.80 -28.15 -13.69
C VAL A 92 -11.37 -26.75 -13.40
N LEU A 93 -12.23 -26.21 -14.27
CA LEU A 93 -12.88 -24.91 -14.04
C LEU A 93 -13.80 -24.94 -12.82
N GLN A 94 -14.55 -26.02 -12.63
CA GLN A 94 -15.38 -26.21 -11.45
C GLN A 94 -14.53 -26.31 -10.17
N THR A 95 -13.35 -26.93 -10.26
CA THR A 95 -12.38 -27.00 -9.15
C THR A 95 -11.80 -25.64 -8.78
N VAL A 96 -11.40 -24.83 -9.76
CA VAL A 96 -10.90 -23.47 -9.51
C VAL A 96 -11.97 -22.63 -8.82
N SER A 97 -13.22 -22.70 -9.28
CA SER A 97 -14.33 -21.98 -8.67
C SER A 97 -14.62 -22.40 -7.21
N ILE A 98 -14.54 -23.71 -6.89
CA ILE A 98 -14.70 -24.19 -5.51
C ILE A 98 -13.54 -23.74 -4.62
N PHE A 99 -12.32 -23.71 -5.17
CA PHE A 99 -11.14 -23.24 -4.47
C PHE A 99 -11.24 -21.75 -4.14
N GLU A 100 -11.59 -20.91 -5.12
CA GLU A 100 -11.83 -19.47 -4.93
C GLU A 100 -12.89 -19.23 -3.85
N ALA A 101 -14.05 -19.89 -3.94
CA ALA A 101 -15.12 -19.75 -2.95
C ALA A 101 -14.71 -20.21 -1.54
N THR A 102 -13.79 -21.18 -1.43
CA THR A 102 -13.25 -21.63 -0.13
C THR A 102 -12.26 -20.63 0.43
N LEU A 103 -11.43 -20.04 -0.42
CA LEU A 103 -10.47 -19.01 -0.05
C LEU A 103 -11.18 -17.74 0.42
N ASP A 104 -12.20 -17.29 -0.30
CA ASP A 104 -13.02 -16.13 0.06
C ASP A 104 -13.66 -16.33 1.44
N LYS A 105 -14.28 -17.50 1.69
CA LYS A 105 -14.86 -17.83 2.99
C LYS A 105 -13.83 -17.89 4.11
N ALA A 106 -12.61 -18.33 3.83
CA ALA A 106 -11.53 -18.35 4.83
C ALA A 106 -11.07 -16.92 5.14
N LEU A 107 -10.98 -16.06 4.13
CA LEU A 107 -10.59 -14.66 4.26
C LEU A 107 -11.66 -13.84 4.99
N GLU A 108 -12.95 -14.08 4.70
CA GLU A 108 -14.07 -13.48 5.43
C GLU A 108 -14.04 -13.86 6.91
N ARG A 109 -13.78 -15.12 7.24
CA ARG A 109 -13.67 -15.56 8.64
C ARG A 109 -12.48 -14.91 9.34
N ALA A 110 -11.32 -14.85 8.68
CA ALA A 110 -10.14 -14.21 9.24
C ALA A 110 -10.40 -12.72 9.50
N THR A 111 -10.99 -12.03 8.52
CA THR A 111 -11.41 -10.62 8.62
C THR A 111 -12.43 -10.43 9.76
N GLY A 112 -13.42 -11.30 9.87
CA GLY A 112 -14.43 -11.26 10.94
C GLY A 112 -13.81 -11.43 12.33
N VAL A 113 -12.88 -12.36 12.50
CA VAL A 113 -12.16 -12.54 13.78
C VAL A 113 -11.32 -11.31 14.14
N ILE A 114 -10.69 -10.68 13.15
CA ILE A 114 -9.92 -9.44 13.34
C ILE A 114 -10.86 -8.30 13.76
N VAL A 115 -11.95 -8.08 13.03
CA VAL A 115 -12.92 -7.02 13.32
C VAL A 115 -13.53 -7.21 14.71
N GLN A 116 -13.89 -8.43 15.08
CA GLN A 116 -14.45 -8.73 16.40
C GLN A 116 -13.43 -8.45 17.53
N LYS A 117 -12.18 -8.89 17.37
CA LYS A 117 -11.11 -8.59 18.35
C LYS A 117 -10.80 -7.10 18.43
N CYS A 118 -10.78 -6.38 17.31
CA CYS A 118 -10.59 -4.94 17.27
C CYS A 118 -11.74 -4.18 17.96
N ASN A 119 -13.00 -4.58 17.73
CA ASN A 119 -14.17 -3.97 18.38
C ASN A 119 -14.20 -4.24 19.89
N THR A 120 -13.82 -5.44 20.31
CA THR A 120 -13.72 -5.81 21.74
C THR A 120 -12.66 -4.95 22.43
N ASN A 121 -11.51 -4.74 21.77
CA ASN A 121 -10.44 -3.86 22.25
C ASN A 121 -10.83 -2.37 22.21
N GLY A 122 -11.63 -1.95 21.22
CA GLY A 122 -12.17 -0.59 21.14
C GLY A 122 -13.08 -0.23 22.32
N SER A 123 -13.93 -1.16 22.76
CA SER A 123 -14.85 -0.92 23.91
C SER A 123 -14.13 -0.80 25.26
N LEU A 124 -12.96 -1.42 25.42
CA LEU A 124 -12.11 -1.26 26.60
C LEU A 124 -11.44 0.13 26.64
N CYS A 125 -11.14 0.71 25.47
CA CYS A 125 -10.57 2.05 25.35
C CYS A 125 -11.60 3.17 25.60
N SER A 126 -12.89 2.91 25.38
CA SER A 126 -13.98 3.86 25.66
C SER A 126 -14.27 4.07 27.15
N SER A 127 -13.61 3.33 28.04
CA SER A 127 -13.77 3.47 29.50
C SER A 127 -12.90 4.58 30.10
N SER A 128 -11.99 5.19 29.30
CA SER A 128 -11.25 6.38 29.72
C SER A 128 -12.05 7.62 29.32
N LYS A 129 -12.66 8.27 30.31
CA LYS A 129 -13.45 9.50 30.14
C LYS A 129 -12.56 10.62 29.60
N VAL A 130 -12.61 10.83 28.29
CA VAL A 130 -12.32 12.13 27.69
C VAL A 130 -13.60 12.59 27.03
N SER A 131 -14.12 13.69 27.55
CA SER A 131 -15.39 14.32 27.19
C SER A 131 -15.56 14.52 25.68
N ASP A 132 -16.63 13.93 25.17
CA ASP A 132 -17.19 14.12 23.83
C ASP A 132 -17.33 15.60 23.47
N SER A 133 -16.65 16.00 22.40
CA SER A 133 -17.19 17.05 21.52
C SER A 133 -17.03 16.62 20.06
N LYS A 134 -18.18 16.32 19.45
CA LYS A 134 -18.52 16.35 18.02
C LYS A 134 -17.35 16.18 17.03
N ILE A 135 -16.96 14.94 16.75
CA ILE A 135 -16.31 14.57 15.49
C ILE A 135 -16.97 13.28 15.01
N GLY A 136 -18.17 13.43 14.43
CA GLY A 136 -18.91 12.35 13.78
C GLY A 136 -18.76 12.45 12.27
N GLU A 137 -18.41 11.32 11.66
CA GLU A 137 -18.61 10.95 10.24
C GLU A 137 -17.60 11.35 9.15
N SER A 138 -16.64 12.26 9.34
CA SER A 138 -15.64 12.55 8.28
C SER A 138 -14.22 12.01 8.54
N THR A 139 -13.94 11.48 9.74
CA THR A 139 -12.56 11.16 10.18
C THR A 139 -12.17 9.68 10.10
N SER A 140 -13.08 8.77 9.74
CA SER A 140 -12.74 7.34 9.64
C SER A 140 -12.00 7.01 8.34
N ASP A 141 -12.37 7.63 7.21
CA ASP A 141 -11.78 7.30 5.92
C ASP A 141 -10.44 8.03 5.69
N VAL A 142 -10.31 9.29 6.15
CA VAL A 142 -9.02 10.02 6.16
C VAL A 142 -7.94 9.26 6.96
N ARG A 143 -8.32 8.55 8.02
CA ARG A 143 -7.36 7.72 8.77
C ARG A 143 -6.95 6.45 8.02
N LYS A 144 -7.83 5.85 7.21
CA LYS A 144 -7.51 4.62 6.48
C LYS A 144 -6.51 4.87 5.38
N ASP A 145 -6.73 5.88 4.55
CA ASP A 145 -5.85 6.17 3.41
C ASP A 145 -4.47 6.66 3.88
N HIS A 146 -4.44 7.45 4.96
CA HIS A 146 -3.19 7.85 5.60
C HIS A 146 -2.43 6.66 6.21
N LEU A 147 -3.11 5.75 6.92
CA LEU A 147 -2.48 4.52 7.42
C LEU A 147 -2.03 3.59 6.30
N LEU A 148 -2.78 3.51 5.20
CA LEU A 148 -2.41 2.74 4.02
C LEU A 148 -1.14 3.29 3.38
N ALA A 149 -1.03 4.62 3.24
CA ALA A 149 0.16 5.28 2.70
C ALA A 149 1.40 4.99 3.57
N LEU A 150 1.29 5.09 4.90
CA LEU A 150 2.40 4.79 5.81
C LEU A 150 2.79 3.30 5.82
N ASN A 151 1.81 2.40 5.74
CA ASN A 151 2.07 0.96 5.71
C ASN A 151 2.62 0.45 4.37
N THR A 152 2.63 1.30 3.33
CA THR A 152 3.12 0.94 1.99
C THR A 152 4.49 1.54 1.67
N LEU A 153 5.17 2.16 2.65
CA LEU A 153 6.54 2.68 2.49
C LEU A 153 7.54 1.60 2.07
N SER A 154 7.32 0.34 2.47
CA SER A 154 8.16 -0.81 2.10
C SER A 154 7.66 -1.56 0.85
N ILE A 155 6.48 -1.21 0.32
CA ILE A 155 5.90 -1.86 -0.86
C ILE A 155 6.48 -1.20 -2.10
N THR A 156 7.40 -1.90 -2.76
CA THR A 156 8.16 -1.39 -3.89
C THR A 156 7.62 -1.83 -5.24
N HIS A 157 6.62 -2.72 -5.29
CA HIS A 157 6.13 -3.25 -6.56
C HIS A 157 4.62 -3.45 -6.59
N ASN A 158 4.04 -3.33 -7.77
CA ASN A 158 2.64 -3.63 -8.04
C ASN A 158 2.51 -4.49 -9.29
N LYS A 159 1.64 -5.49 -9.26
CA LYS A 159 1.30 -6.34 -10.40
C LYS A 159 -0.14 -6.07 -10.80
N PHE A 160 -0.38 -5.80 -12.08
CA PHE A 160 -1.70 -5.55 -12.65
C PHE A 160 -1.83 -6.14 -14.05
N TYR A 161 -3.07 -6.20 -14.53
CA TYR A 161 -3.39 -6.72 -15.87
C TYR A 161 -3.86 -5.57 -16.75
N VAL A 162 -3.44 -5.59 -18.01
CA VAL A 162 -3.93 -4.73 -19.07
C VAL A 162 -4.85 -5.58 -19.94
N THR A 163 -6.15 -5.42 -19.77
CA THR A 163 -7.17 -6.13 -20.54
C THR A 163 -7.60 -5.31 -21.76
N GLY A 164 -8.12 -5.98 -22.80
CA GLY A 164 -8.56 -5.29 -24.01
C GLY A 164 -7.39 -4.79 -24.86
N LEU A 165 -6.27 -5.54 -24.87
CA LEU A 165 -5.04 -5.11 -25.51
C LEU A 165 -5.19 -4.95 -27.03
N ALA A 166 -5.99 -5.78 -27.69
CA ALA A 166 -6.32 -5.66 -29.09
C ALA A 166 -6.99 -4.32 -29.40
N ALA A 167 -7.97 -3.92 -28.58
CA ALA A 167 -8.64 -2.63 -28.74
C ALA A 167 -7.70 -1.44 -28.48
N LEU A 168 -6.79 -1.57 -27.51
CA LEU A 168 -5.73 -0.58 -27.27
C LEU A 168 -4.79 -0.47 -28.47
N LYS A 169 -4.35 -1.61 -29.02
CA LYS A 169 -3.50 -1.68 -30.22
C LYS A 169 -4.17 -1.04 -31.42
N ASP A 170 -5.43 -1.37 -31.70
CA ASP A 170 -6.20 -0.79 -32.80
C ASP A 170 -6.33 0.73 -32.65
N LYS A 171 -6.62 1.20 -31.43
CA LYS A 171 -6.67 2.63 -31.11
C LYS A 171 -5.31 3.31 -31.32
N ALA A 172 -4.21 2.68 -30.91
CA ALA A 172 -2.87 3.20 -31.17
C ALA A 172 -2.57 3.26 -32.67
N ILE A 173 -3.07 2.29 -33.45
CA ILE A 173 -2.88 2.26 -34.90
C ILE A 173 -3.65 3.39 -35.60
N SER A 174 -4.88 3.68 -35.15
CA SER A 174 -5.74 4.72 -35.71
C SER A 174 -5.35 6.13 -35.26
N SER A 175 -5.04 6.30 -33.97
CA SER A 175 -4.86 7.60 -33.32
C SER A 175 -3.39 7.95 -33.05
N ARG A 176 -2.46 7.14 -33.57
CA ARG A 176 -1.00 7.12 -33.30
C ARG A 176 -0.59 6.71 -31.90
N TRP A 177 -1.49 6.75 -30.92
CA TRP A 177 -1.22 6.28 -29.58
C TRP A 177 -2.48 5.84 -28.85
N SER A 178 -2.30 5.04 -27.81
CA SER A 178 -3.34 4.72 -26.84
C SER A 178 -2.73 4.62 -25.44
N LEU A 179 -3.52 4.93 -24.42
CA LEU A 179 -3.09 4.87 -23.03
C LEU A 179 -4.03 3.95 -22.27
N TYR A 180 -3.44 3.08 -21.46
CA TYR A 180 -4.09 2.34 -20.38
C TYR A 180 -3.55 2.85 -19.05
N GLU A 181 -4.45 3.14 -18.11
CA GLU A 181 -4.11 3.48 -16.73
C GLU A 181 -4.85 2.51 -15.80
N SER A 182 -4.13 1.96 -14.83
CA SER A 182 -4.73 1.12 -13.79
C SER A 182 -5.26 1.97 -12.63
N ASP A 183 -6.01 1.33 -11.73
CA ASP A 183 -6.45 1.96 -10.49
C ASP A 183 -5.27 2.50 -9.67
N PRO A 184 -5.46 3.61 -8.93
CA PRO A 184 -4.41 4.15 -8.07
C PRO A 184 -3.96 3.14 -7.00
N VAL A 185 -2.65 3.04 -6.82
CA VAL A 185 -2.00 2.20 -5.81
C VAL A 185 -0.98 3.02 -5.03
N TYR A 186 -0.64 2.59 -3.82
CA TYR A 186 0.49 3.15 -3.09
C TYR A 186 1.73 2.29 -3.29
N LEU A 187 2.80 2.88 -3.82
CA LEU A 187 4.13 2.29 -3.90
C LEU A 187 5.16 3.23 -3.25
N CYS A 188 5.97 2.70 -2.34
CA CYS A 188 6.91 3.48 -1.53
C CYS A 188 6.23 4.67 -0.82
N GLY A 189 4.94 4.53 -0.46
CA GLY A 189 4.10 5.59 0.08
C GLY A 189 3.56 6.61 -0.92
N TYR A 190 4.03 6.62 -2.18
CA TYR A 190 3.49 7.49 -3.23
C TYR A 190 2.21 6.91 -3.79
N ARG A 191 1.18 7.74 -3.92
CA ARG A 191 -0.05 7.36 -4.63
C ARG A 191 0.17 7.52 -6.15
N ILE A 192 0.17 6.41 -6.86
CA ILE A 192 0.48 6.37 -8.29
C ILE A 192 -0.60 5.62 -9.07
N SER A 193 -0.87 6.03 -10.31
CA SER A 193 -1.60 5.22 -11.28
C SER A 193 -0.60 4.73 -12.32
N PRO A 194 -0.18 3.45 -12.24
CA PRO A 194 0.70 2.86 -13.24
C PRO A 194 -0.11 2.50 -14.49
N GLY A 195 0.55 2.51 -15.65
CA GLY A 195 -0.13 2.31 -16.92
C GLY A 195 0.78 1.81 -18.04
N LEU A 196 0.21 1.75 -19.23
CA LEU A 196 0.95 1.48 -20.47
C LEU A 196 0.57 2.51 -21.52
N TYR A 197 1.59 3.04 -22.19
CA TYR A 197 1.41 3.87 -23.37
C TYR A 197 1.85 3.10 -24.60
N LEU A 198 0.92 2.87 -25.52
CA LEU A 198 1.19 2.24 -26.80
C LEU A 198 1.35 3.33 -27.85
N GLN A 199 2.47 3.33 -28.56
CA GLN A 199 2.79 4.30 -29.60
C GLN A 199 2.97 3.60 -30.93
N LYS A 200 2.26 4.07 -31.96
CA LYS A 200 2.50 3.63 -33.33
C LYS A 200 3.75 4.32 -33.89
N ASN A 201 4.71 3.51 -34.29
CA ASN A 201 5.84 3.88 -35.13
C ASN A 201 5.53 3.53 -36.60
N GLU A 202 6.48 3.70 -37.50
CA GLU A 202 6.27 3.54 -38.95
C GLU A 202 5.69 2.16 -39.32
N SER A 203 6.15 1.09 -38.67
CA SER A 203 5.77 -0.30 -39.00
C SER A 203 5.36 -1.16 -37.80
N SER A 204 5.39 -0.62 -36.57
CA SER A 204 5.13 -1.38 -35.34
C SER A 204 4.47 -0.53 -34.26
N VAL A 205 3.94 -1.18 -33.23
CA VAL A 205 3.46 -0.51 -32.01
C VAL A 205 4.46 -0.76 -30.89
N SER A 206 5.04 0.29 -30.32
CA SER A 206 5.92 0.18 -29.15
C SER A 206 5.13 0.36 -27.85
N VAL A 207 5.52 -0.40 -26.83
CA VAL A 207 4.97 -0.32 -25.47
C VAL A 207 5.95 0.43 -24.58
N HIS A 208 5.42 1.47 -23.92
CA HIS A 208 6.14 2.33 -22.99
C HIS A 208 5.50 2.24 -21.61
N ALA A 209 6.31 2.39 -20.56
CA ALA A 209 5.77 2.60 -19.22
C ALA A 209 5.12 3.99 -19.14
N HIS A 210 3.96 4.06 -18.49
CA HIS A 210 3.28 5.29 -18.12
C HIS A 210 3.10 5.34 -16.60
N VAL A 211 3.31 6.49 -16.00
CA VAL A 211 2.94 6.74 -14.60
C VAL A 211 2.23 8.07 -14.48
N ARG A 212 1.22 8.13 -13.59
CA ARG A 212 0.68 9.38 -13.07
C ARG A 212 0.86 9.43 -11.57
N LEU A 213 1.43 10.52 -11.06
CA LEU A 213 1.49 10.78 -9.62
C LEU A 213 0.18 11.47 -9.21
N LEU A 214 -0.46 10.92 -8.19
CA LEU A 214 -1.66 11.47 -7.58
C LEU A 214 -1.29 12.09 -6.24
N LYS A 215 -2.10 13.04 -5.79
CA LYS A 215 -1.99 13.56 -4.43
C LYS A 215 -2.22 12.43 -3.45
N GLY A 216 -1.19 12.16 -2.65
CA GLY A 216 -1.17 11.13 -1.62
C GLY A 216 -1.26 11.74 -0.22
N ASP A 217 -1.80 10.96 0.72
CA ASP A 217 -1.98 11.36 2.12
C ASP A 217 -0.68 11.40 2.90
N ALA A 218 0.40 10.83 2.36
CA ALA A 218 1.74 10.85 2.93
C ALA A 218 2.68 11.81 2.20
N ASP A 219 2.20 12.60 1.22
CA ASP A 219 3.07 13.42 0.36
C ASP A 219 3.95 14.42 1.14
N GLU A 220 3.54 14.84 2.34
CA GLU A 220 4.32 15.73 3.20
C GLU A 220 5.54 15.07 3.85
N PHE A 221 5.55 13.74 3.96
CA PHE A 221 6.64 12.95 4.55
C PHE A 221 7.56 12.32 3.51
N LEU A 222 7.20 12.43 2.22
CA LEU A 222 7.94 11.83 1.11
C LEU A 222 8.95 12.78 0.49
N GLN A 223 9.95 12.21 -0.17
CA GLN A 223 10.97 12.97 -0.88
C GLN A 223 10.44 13.47 -2.23
N TRP A 224 10.55 14.77 -2.46
CA TRP A 224 10.20 15.41 -3.72
C TRP A 224 11.39 16.16 -4.34
N PRO A 225 11.51 16.23 -5.68
CA PRO A 225 10.67 15.56 -6.68
C PRO A 225 10.81 14.03 -6.63
N PHE A 226 9.78 13.32 -7.11
CA PHE A 226 9.81 11.87 -7.22
C PHE A 226 11.02 11.45 -8.04
N SER A 227 11.81 10.56 -7.46
CA SER A 227 13.15 10.26 -7.99
C SER A 227 13.45 8.75 -8.00
N HIS A 228 12.44 7.90 -7.86
CA HIS A 228 12.61 6.45 -7.95
C HIS A 228 12.94 6.04 -9.39
N SER A 229 13.79 5.02 -9.53
CA SER A 229 13.96 4.32 -10.81
C SER A 229 12.83 3.33 -10.99
N LEU A 230 12.35 3.18 -12.22
CA LEU A 230 11.28 2.24 -12.55
C LEU A 230 11.84 1.05 -13.31
N LYS A 231 11.35 -0.14 -13.01
CA LYS A 231 11.50 -1.32 -13.85
C LYS A 231 10.11 -1.84 -14.19
N LEU A 232 9.86 -2.02 -15.48
CA LEU A 232 8.66 -2.62 -16.01
C LEU A 232 8.96 -4.08 -16.36
N THR A 233 8.22 -5.02 -15.80
CA THR A 233 8.33 -6.44 -16.14
C THR A 233 7.05 -6.93 -16.81
N PHE A 234 7.19 -7.47 -18.02
CA PHE A 234 6.15 -8.24 -18.71
C PHE A 234 6.20 -9.67 -18.18
N VAL A 235 5.20 -10.03 -17.38
CA VAL A 235 5.17 -11.29 -16.65
C VAL A 235 4.70 -12.40 -17.57
N HIS A 236 5.48 -13.48 -17.66
CA HIS A 236 5.15 -14.70 -18.37
C HIS A 236 4.81 -15.82 -17.38
N SER A 237 4.00 -16.80 -17.79
CA SER A 237 3.63 -17.95 -16.96
C SER A 237 4.84 -18.81 -16.54
N SER A 238 5.89 -18.77 -17.35
CA SER A 238 7.24 -19.28 -17.04
C SER A 238 8.15 -18.12 -16.61
N PRO A 239 8.58 -18.02 -15.33
CA PRO A 239 9.32 -16.86 -14.80
C PRO A 239 10.65 -16.57 -15.49
N ASP A 240 11.30 -17.58 -16.06
CA ASP A 240 12.55 -17.50 -16.83
C ASP A 240 12.39 -16.74 -18.15
N LYS A 241 11.15 -16.59 -18.62
CA LYS A 241 10.80 -15.87 -19.86
C LYS A 241 10.30 -14.46 -19.61
N ASN A 242 10.30 -13.97 -18.36
CA ASN A 242 9.93 -12.60 -18.06
C ASN A 242 10.79 -11.62 -18.87
N ARG A 243 10.16 -10.61 -19.46
CA ARG A 243 10.85 -9.51 -20.15
C ARG A 243 10.88 -8.29 -19.27
N GLU A 244 12.04 -7.66 -19.16
CA GLU A 244 12.25 -6.48 -18.33
C GLU A 244 12.66 -5.28 -19.17
N LEU A 245 12.06 -4.14 -18.87
CA LEU A 245 12.45 -2.84 -19.36
C LEU A 245 12.90 -2.00 -18.16
N LYS A 246 14.21 -1.79 -18.05
CA LYS A 246 14.79 -0.93 -17.02
C LYS A 246 14.74 0.52 -17.47
N ILE A 247 14.12 1.35 -16.65
CA ILE A 247 13.84 2.74 -16.98
C ILE A 247 14.66 3.61 -16.03
N ASN A 248 15.76 4.11 -16.59
CA ASN A 248 16.62 5.05 -15.89
C ASN A 248 15.98 6.45 -15.89
N ARG A 249 16.44 7.31 -14.97
CA ARG A 249 16.00 8.70 -14.76
C ARG A 249 16.13 9.66 -15.96
N GLY A 250 16.41 9.17 -17.18
CA GLY A 250 16.74 10.00 -18.33
C GLY A 250 15.60 10.92 -18.76
N CYS A 251 15.87 12.23 -18.67
CA CYS A 251 15.03 13.35 -19.14
C CYS A 251 13.62 13.42 -18.54
N VAL A 252 13.56 13.46 -17.21
CA VAL A 252 12.34 13.81 -16.49
C VAL A 252 12.11 15.32 -16.60
N THR A 253 11.04 15.74 -17.28
CA THR A 253 10.53 17.11 -17.14
C THR A 253 10.14 17.31 -15.69
N LYS A 254 10.64 18.38 -15.06
CA LYS A 254 10.51 18.60 -13.61
C LYS A 254 9.04 18.56 -13.15
N GLU A 255 8.10 18.95 -14.00
CA GLU A 255 6.70 19.22 -13.66
C GLU A 255 5.87 17.96 -13.35
N SER A 256 6.00 16.86 -14.10
CA SER A 256 5.19 15.64 -13.84
C SER A 256 5.59 14.93 -12.53
N PHE A 257 6.76 15.23 -11.99
CA PHE A 257 7.34 14.56 -10.83
C PHE A 257 7.54 15.47 -9.61
N VAL A 258 7.09 16.73 -9.66
CA VAL A 258 6.98 17.53 -8.43
C VAL A 258 5.88 16.97 -7.53
N ARG A 259 5.85 17.43 -6.28
CA ARG A 259 4.75 17.11 -5.36
C ARG A 259 3.42 17.59 -5.95
N PRO A 260 2.40 16.73 -6.12
CA PRO A 260 1.08 17.16 -6.57
C PRO A 260 0.48 18.20 -5.63
N THR A 261 0.12 19.36 -6.17
CA THR A 261 -0.65 20.39 -5.44
C THR A 261 -2.15 20.15 -5.62
N GLU A 262 -2.54 19.79 -6.84
CA GLU A 262 -3.87 19.37 -7.27
C GLU A 262 -4.09 17.87 -7.07
N SER A 263 -5.21 17.31 -7.54
CA SER A 263 -5.52 15.87 -7.41
C SER A 263 -4.47 14.96 -8.04
N HIS A 264 -3.78 15.41 -9.09
CA HIS A 264 -2.72 14.67 -9.77
C HIS A 264 -1.81 15.60 -10.60
N ASN A 265 -0.63 15.11 -10.94
CA ASN A 265 0.20 15.71 -11.99
C ASN A 265 -0.21 15.22 -13.38
N GLU A 266 0.35 15.85 -14.42
CA GLU A 266 0.30 15.26 -15.76
C GLU A 266 1.00 13.89 -15.79
N GLY A 267 0.41 12.95 -16.53
CA GLY A 267 1.01 11.63 -16.74
C GLY A 267 2.32 11.73 -17.52
N PHE A 268 3.25 10.82 -17.22
CA PHE A 268 4.55 10.76 -17.88
C PHE A 268 4.79 9.40 -18.51
N CYS A 269 5.34 9.41 -19.72
CA CYS A 269 5.77 8.22 -20.44
C CYS A 269 7.28 8.26 -20.67
N TRP A 270 7.96 7.15 -20.42
CA TRP A 270 9.39 7.05 -20.71
C TRP A 270 9.65 6.66 -22.17
N TYR A 271 10.76 7.15 -22.72
CA TYR A 271 11.18 6.82 -24.09
C TYR A 271 11.61 5.36 -24.26
N ALA A 272 12.09 4.72 -23.20
CA ALA A 272 12.42 3.30 -23.22
C ALA A 272 11.15 2.48 -23.55
N SER A 273 11.28 1.56 -24.50
CA SER A 273 10.15 0.77 -25.00
C SER A 273 10.55 -0.60 -25.53
N LEU A 274 9.55 -1.46 -25.72
CA LEU A 274 9.66 -2.73 -26.45
C LEU A 274 8.61 -2.79 -27.56
N PRO A 275 8.88 -3.44 -28.70
CA PRO A 275 7.86 -3.73 -29.70
C PRO A 275 6.77 -4.63 -29.11
N LEU A 276 5.50 -4.26 -29.30
CA LEU A 276 4.36 -5.06 -28.87
C LEU A 276 4.35 -6.43 -29.56
N GLU A 277 4.81 -6.48 -30.81
CA GLU A 277 4.90 -7.71 -31.61
C GLU A 277 5.91 -8.71 -31.01
N ASP A 278 6.94 -8.23 -30.32
CA ASP A 278 7.88 -9.09 -29.61
C ASP A 278 7.24 -9.68 -28.36
N ILE A 279 6.49 -8.86 -27.61
CA ILE A 279 5.72 -9.29 -26.42
C ILE A 279 4.66 -10.33 -26.82
N GLU A 280 3.97 -10.12 -27.94
CA GLU A 280 3.01 -11.06 -28.53
C GLU A 280 3.67 -12.38 -28.95
N ARG A 281 4.74 -12.30 -29.75
CA ARG A 281 5.43 -13.48 -30.29
C ARG A 281 6.03 -14.35 -29.20
N GLU A 282 6.44 -13.75 -28.08
CA GLU A 282 7.06 -14.44 -26.95
C GLU A 282 6.03 -15.03 -25.97
N GLY A 283 4.73 -14.83 -26.20
CA GLY A 283 3.67 -15.49 -25.45
C GLY A 283 3.30 -14.82 -24.13
N HIS A 284 3.57 -13.52 -23.99
CA HIS A 284 3.21 -12.76 -22.78
C HIS A 284 1.73 -12.35 -22.70
N ILE A 285 0.99 -12.54 -23.79
CA ILE A 285 -0.42 -12.13 -23.90
C ILE A 285 -1.28 -13.39 -23.90
N GLU A 286 -2.17 -13.46 -22.91
CA GLU A 286 -3.11 -14.56 -22.73
C GLU A 286 -4.52 -13.98 -22.70
N SER A 287 -5.42 -14.50 -23.55
CA SER A 287 -6.81 -14.07 -23.60
C SER A 287 -7.01 -12.55 -23.70
N ASP A 288 -6.22 -11.88 -24.54
CA ASP A 288 -6.22 -10.42 -24.73
C ASP A 288 -5.87 -9.61 -23.46
N ALA A 289 -5.16 -10.24 -22.53
CA ALA A 289 -4.65 -9.62 -21.32
C ALA A 289 -3.12 -9.73 -21.25
N LEU A 290 -2.48 -8.62 -20.87
CA LEU A 290 -1.04 -8.56 -20.61
C LEU A 290 -0.80 -8.36 -19.12
N CYS A 291 0.00 -9.24 -18.52
CA CYS A 291 0.34 -9.15 -17.11
C CYS A 291 1.62 -8.34 -16.88
N ILE A 292 1.56 -7.32 -16.04
CA ILE A 292 2.65 -6.37 -15.83
C ILE A 292 2.97 -6.24 -14.36
N ARG A 293 4.28 -6.11 -14.05
CA ARG A 293 4.76 -5.68 -12.75
C ARG A 293 5.58 -4.40 -12.87
N TYR A 294 5.24 -3.40 -12.06
CA TYR A 294 6.06 -2.22 -11.81
C TYR A 294 6.91 -2.47 -10.58
N ASP A 295 8.21 -2.25 -10.67
CA ASP A 295 9.12 -2.25 -9.54
C ASP A 295 9.77 -0.86 -9.41
N LEU A 296 9.55 -0.18 -8.28
CA LEU A 296 10.21 1.07 -7.91
C LEU A 296 11.45 0.76 -7.08
N SER A 297 12.59 1.30 -7.51
CA SER A 297 13.83 1.27 -6.74
C SER A 297 14.12 2.66 -6.19
N PRO A 298 14.55 2.76 -4.91
CA PRO A 298 14.93 4.04 -4.34
C PRO A 298 16.06 4.69 -5.14
N PRO A 299 16.23 6.01 -5.01
CA PRO A 299 17.40 6.73 -5.51
C PRO A 299 18.70 6.00 -5.15
N THR A 300 19.52 5.68 -6.14
CA THR A 300 20.93 5.38 -5.86
C THR A 300 21.60 6.67 -5.38
N ALA A 301 22.21 6.63 -4.20
CA ALA A 301 22.99 7.73 -3.63
C ALA A 301 24.23 8.04 -4.48
#